data_AF-A0A269PFR4-F1
#
_entry.id   AF-A0A269PFR4-F1
#
_cell.length_a   1.000
_cell.length_b   1.000
_cell.length_c   1.000
_cell.angle_alpha   90.00
_cell.angle_beta   90.00
_cell.angle_gamma   90.00
#
_symmetry.space_group_name_H-M   'P 1'
#
loop_
_entity.id
_entity.type
_entity.pdbx_description
1 polymer ?
#
loop_
_entity_poly.entity_id
_entity_poly.type
_entity_poly.pdbx_seq_one_letter_code
_entity_poly.pdbx_strand_id
1 'polypeptide(L)'
;MKSETQESNVHNLNVAERNKRVWTSIENTAEEVIEAGFLEALQRDPSQQRQWVVLIDGHPHQIRLINRVMKKHQVKASIIMDFIHVLEYVWKAAWCFYEKGDENVEKWVANHARCS
;
A
#
# COMPACT_ATOMS: atom_id res chain seq x y z
N MET A 1 36.51 -21.08 13.67
CA MET A 1 35.54 -20.10 14.17
C MET A 1 34.59 -19.81 13.03
N LYS A 2 33.36 -20.35 13.08
CA LYS A 2 32.35 -20.13 12.03
C LYS A 2 31.73 -18.76 12.29
N SER A 3 31.86 -17.82 11.37
CA SER A 3 31.11 -16.56 11.41
C SER A 3 29.99 -16.64 10.38
N GLU A 4 28.78 -16.51 10.90
CA GLU A 4 27.50 -16.67 10.25
C GLU A 4 27.30 -15.72 9.07
N THR A 5 26.82 -16.26 7.95
CA THR A 5 26.39 -15.50 6.79
C THR A 5 25.02 -14.89 7.11
N GLN A 6 24.94 -13.57 7.32
CA GLN A 6 23.66 -12.86 7.40
C GLN A 6 22.96 -12.93 6.04
N GLU A 7 21.99 -13.83 5.91
CA GLU A 7 21.06 -13.84 4.77
C GLU A 7 20.16 -12.59 4.85
N SER A 8 20.49 -11.58 4.05
CA SER A 8 19.64 -10.41 3.85
C SER A 8 18.39 -10.82 3.07
N ASN A 9 17.22 -10.81 3.71
CA ASN A 9 15.91 -11.10 3.08
C ASN A 9 15.41 -9.99 2.12
N VAL A 10 16.29 -9.12 1.63
CA VAL A 10 15.94 -8.02 0.72
C VAL A 10 16.11 -8.51 -0.72
N HIS A 11 15.03 -9.00 -1.30
CA HIS A 11 14.99 -9.25 -2.74
C HIS A 11 14.78 -7.93 -3.49
N ASN A 12 15.83 -7.46 -4.17
CA ASN A 12 15.73 -6.35 -5.11
C ASN A 12 14.88 -6.81 -6.32
N LEU A 13 13.60 -6.43 -6.31
CA LEU A 13 12.75 -6.54 -7.48
C LEU A 13 13.21 -5.50 -8.50
N ASN A 14 13.98 -5.94 -9.49
CA ASN A 14 14.29 -5.13 -10.67
C ASN A 14 13.00 -4.96 -11.50
N VAL A 15 12.15 -4.01 -11.10
CA VAL A 15 11.03 -3.54 -11.91
C VAL A 15 11.63 -2.63 -12.98
N ALA A 16 11.81 -3.14 -14.20
CA ALA A 16 12.20 -2.31 -15.33
C ALA A 16 11.27 -1.08 -15.41
N GLU A 17 11.81 0.13 -15.66
CA GLU A 17 11.05 1.40 -15.74
C GLU A 17 9.91 1.41 -16.78
N ARG A 18 9.77 0.34 -17.56
CA ARG A 18 8.70 0.15 -18.53
C ARG A 18 7.52 -0.53 -17.82
N ASN A 19 6.36 0.14 -17.81
CA ASN A 19 5.03 -0.29 -17.30
C ASN A 19 4.53 0.36 -16.01
N LYS A 20 5.19 1.41 -15.49
CA LYS A 20 4.60 2.26 -14.46
C LYS A 20 3.59 3.22 -15.09
N ARG A 21 2.36 3.24 -14.59
CA ARG A 21 1.32 4.21 -15.00
C ARG A 21 0.66 4.79 -13.76
N VAL A 22 0.46 6.10 -13.77
CA VAL A 22 -0.13 6.86 -12.68
C VAL A 22 -1.45 7.42 -13.18
N TRP A 23 -2.52 7.20 -12.41
CA TRP A 23 -3.83 7.76 -12.67
C TRP A 23 -4.10 8.81 -11.59
N THR A 24 -4.33 10.06 -12.01
CA THR A 24 -4.78 11.15 -11.14
C THR A 24 -6.12 11.61 -11.69
N SER A 25 -7.21 11.43 -10.95
CA SER A 25 -8.48 12.03 -11.33
C SER A 25 -8.97 12.95 -10.21
N ILE A 26 -9.29 14.19 -10.57
CA ILE A 26 -9.84 15.22 -9.69
C ILE A 26 -11.38 15.19 -9.77
N GLU A 27 -11.96 14.57 -10.80
CA GLU A 27 -13.40 14.58 -11.10
C GLU A 27 -14.07 13.20 -10.97
N ASN A 28 -13.32 12.10 -11.13
CA ASN A 28 -13.89 10.75 -11.07
C ASN A 28 -14.01 10.25 -9.64
N THR A 29 -15.04 9.43 -9.41
CA THR A 29 -15.24 8.75 -8.14
C THR A 29 -14.14 7.70 -7.89
N ALA A 30 -13.88 7.38 -6.62
CA ALA A 30 -12.90 6.35 -6.27
C ALA A 30 -13.23 4.99 -6.91
N GLU A 31 -14.52 4.66 -7.10
CA GLU A 31 -14.97 3.42 -7.75
C GLU A 31 -14.53 3.35 -9.21
N GLU A 32 -14.66 4.43 -9.98
CA GLU A 32 -14.26 4.49 -11.38
C GLU A 32 -12.74 4.35 -11.56
N VAL A 33 -11.96 4.98 -10.68
CA VAL A 33 -10.50 4.88 -10.72
C VAL A 33 -10.03 3.46 -10.36
N ILE A 34 -10.65 2.84 -9.36
CA ILE A 34 -10.37 1.44 -8.99
C ILE A 34 -10.72 0.51 -10.16
N GLU A 35 -11.91 0.66 -10.75
CA GLU A 35 -12.33 -0.19 -11.87
C GLU A 35 -11.42 -0.04 -13.09
N ALA A 36 -11.03 1.18 -13.45
CA ALA A 36 -10.08 1.43 -14.53
C ALA A 36 -8.72 0.75 -14.28
N GLY A 37 -8.22 0.78 -13.04
CA GLY A 37 -6.99 0.09 -12.65
C GLY A 37 -7.07 -1.42 -12.81
N PHE A 38 -8.20 -2.03 -12.43
CA PHE A 38 -8.44 -3.46 -12.59
C PHE A 38 -8.55 -3.88 -14.06
N LEU A 39 -9.23 -3.09 -14.88
CA LEU A 39 -9.36 -3.34 -16.32
C LEU A 39 -7.99 -3.27 -17.03
N GLU A 40 -7.15 -2.31 -16.66
CA GLU A 40 -5.79 -2.22 -17.19
C GLU A 40 -4.94 -3.42 -16.76
N ALA A 41 -5.01 -3.81 -15.49
CA ALA A 41 -4.29 -4.99 -15.00
C ALA A 41 -4.74 -6.27 -15.73
N LEU A 42 -6.05 -6.41 -16.00
CA LEU A 42 -6.60 -7.52 -16.78
C LEU A 42 -6.10 -7.50 -18.23
N GLN A 43 -6.00 -6.32 -18.84
CA GLN A 43 -5.46 -6.19 -20.19
C GLN A 43 -3.98 -6.63 -20.26
N ARG A 44 -3.22 -6.37 -19.20
CA ARG A 44 -1.80 -6.74 -19.10
C ARG A 44 -1.58 -8.21 -18.73
N ASP A 45 -2.54 -8.84 -18.06
CA ASP A 45 -2.51 -10.25 -17.66
C ASP A 45 -3.86 -10.94 -17.92
N PRO A 46 -4.26 -11.15 -19.20
CA PRO A 46 -5.58 -11.70 -19.53
C PRO A 46 -5.78 -13.14 -19.02
N SER A 47 -4.68 -13.89 -18.90
CA SER A 47 -4.68 -15.26 -18.38
C SER A 47 -4.56 -15.33 -16.86
N GLN A 48 -4.45 -14.19 -16.16
CA GLN A 48 -4.34 -14.06 -14.70
C GLN A 48 -3.24 -14.98 -14.11
N GLN A 49 -2.09 -15.06 -14.78
CA GLN A 49 -1.00 -15.94 -14.36
C GLN A 49 -0.10 -15.30 -13.28
N ARG A 50 -0.19 -13.99 -13.09
CA ARG A 50 0.61 -13.27 -12.09
C ARG A 50 -0.14 -13.17 -10.77
N GLN A 51 0.60 -13.07 -9.67
CA GLN A 51 0.01 -12.68 -8.39
C GLN A 51 -0.24 -11.18 -8.38
N TRP A 52 -1.49 -10.80 -8.12
CA TRP A 52 -1.87 -9.40 -8.05
C TRP A 52 -1.86 -8.92 -6.60
N VAL A 53 -1.34 -7.71 -6.40
CA VAL A 53 -1.29 -7.05 -5.09
C VAL A 53 -1.91 -5.68 -5.23
N VAL A 54 -2.84 -5.36 -4.35
CA VAL A 54 -3.51 -4.06 -4.26
C VAL A 54 -3.09 -3.39 -2.96
N LEU A 55 -2.38 -2.27 -3.08
CA LEU A 55 -1.98 -1.44 -1.94
C LEU A 55 -3.05 -0.37 -1.70
N ILE A 56 -3.54 -0.25 -0.47
CA ILE A 56 -4.57 0.71 -0.07
C ILE A 56 -4.16 1.53 1.15
N ASP A 57 -4.64 2.75 1.25
CA ASP A 57 -4.39 3.66 2.37
C ASP A 57 -5.16 3.32 3.67
N GLY A 58 -6.03 2.31 3.63
CA GLY A 58 -6.81 1.83 4.77
C GLY A 58 -8.24 2.38 4.84
N HIS A 59 -8.70 3.17 3.86
CA HIS A 59 -10.07 3.69 3.88
C HIS A 59 -11.11 2.55 3.74
N PRO A 60 -12.00 2.28 4.72
CA PRO A 60 -12.90 1.11 4.69
C PRO A 60 -13.85 1.06 3.48
N HIS A 61 -14.16 2.22 2.91
CA HIS A 61 -14.92 2.34 1.67
C HIS A 61 -14.17 1.75 0.47
N GLN A 62 -12.87 2.00 0.33
CA GLN A 62 -12.04 1.47 -0.76
C GLN A 62 -11.98 -0.06 -0.72
N ILE A 63 -11.86 -0.67 0.46
CA ILE A 63 -11.85 -2.14 0.63
C ILE A 63 -13.14 -2.76 0.07
N ARG A 64 -14.29 -2.17 0.37
CA ARG A 64 -15.58 -2.67 -0.13
C ARG A 64 -15.68 -2.57 -1.65
N LEU A 65 -15.20 -1.46 -2.22
CA LEU A 65 -15.18 -1.24 -3.67
C LEU A 65 -14.23 -2.22 -4.37
N ILE A 66 -13.02 -2.39 -3.86
CA ILE A 66 -12.03 -3.34 -4.41
C ILE A 66 -12.59 -4.77 -4.40
N ASN A 67 -13.18 -5.21 -3.28
CA ASN A 67 -13.81 -6.52 -3.20
C ASN A 67 -14.95 -6.70 -4.22
N ARG A 68 -15.76 -5.65 -4.45
CA ARG A 68 -16.81 -5.66 -5.47
C ARG A 68 -16.23 -5.82 -6.87
N VAL A 69 -15.22 -5.04 -7.21
CA VAL A 69 -14.55 -5.06 -8.53
C VAL A 69 -13.84 -6.40 -8.74
N MET A 70 -13.13 -6.92 -7.73
CA MET A 70 -12.52 -8.25 -7.77
C MET A 70 -13.54 -9.35 -8.06
N LYS A 71 -14.70 -9.32 -7.38
CA LYS A 71 -15.78 -10.28 -7.62
C LYS A 71 -16.39 -10.14 -9.01
N LYS A 72 -16.60 -8.90 -9.48
CA LYS A 72 -17.14 -8.59 -10.81
C LYS A 72 -16.25 -9.14 -11.93
N HIS A 73 -14.93 -9.01 -11.77
CA HIS A 73 -13.94 -9.41 -12.77
C HIS A 73 -13.30 -10.79 -12.53
N GLN A 74 -13.74 -11.51 -11.48
CA GLN A 74 -13.21 -12.83 -11.09
C GLN A 74 -11.68 -12.84 -10.89
N VAL A 75 -11.14 -11.72 -10.40
CA VAL A 75 -9.71 -11.53 -10.15
C VAL A 75 -9.36 -11.95 -8.73
N LYS A 76 -8.25 -12.66 -8.58
CA LYS A 76 -7.64 -12.95 -7.27
C LYS A 76 -6.48 -11.98 -7.03
N ALA A 77 -6.58 -11.17 -5.98
CA ALA A 77 -5.54 -10.23 -5.57
C ALA A 77 -5.39 -10.22 -4.04
N SER A 78 -4.18 -9.95 -3.57
CA SER A 78 -3.90 -9.75 -2.15
C SER A 78 -3.99 -8.25 -1.83
N ILE A 79 -4.73 -7.90 -0.78
CA ILE A 79 -4.86 -6.51 -0.33
C ILE A 79 -3.83 -6.27 0.77
N ILE A 80 -2.98 -5.26 0.58
CA ILE A 80 -1.98 -4.81 1.56
C ILE A 80 -2.34 -3.39 1.97
N MET A 81 -2.25 -3.08 3.25
CA MET A 81 -2.46 -1.73 3.77
C MET A 81 -1.15 -0.95 3.78
N ASP A 82 -1.19 0.30 3.34
CA ASP A 82 -0.04 1.20 3.34
C ASP A 82 0.26 1.68 4.75
N PHE A 83 1.28 1.07 5.34
CA PHE A 83 1.77 1.41 6.68
C PHE A 83 2.37 2.82 6.74
N ILE A 84 2.89 3.35 5.63
CA ILE A 84 3.48 4.71 5.59
C ILE A 84 2.39 5.75 5.80
N HIS A 85 1.20 5.53 5.24
CA HIS A 85 0.07 6.42 5.46
C HIS A 85 -0.39 6.44 6.92
N VAL A 86 -0.41 5.28 7.58
CA VAL A 86 -0.71 5.17 9.02
C VAL A 86 0.33 5.90 9.86
N LEU A 87 1.62 5.76 9.53
CA LEU A 87 2.70 6.49 10.21
C LEU A 87 2.52 8.01 10.12
N GLU A 88 2.10 8.53 8.96
CA GLU A 88 1.84 9.96 8.79
C GLU A 88 0.70 10.44 9.71
N TYR A 89 -0.35 9.63 9.89
CA TYR A 89 -1.42 9.94 10.84
C TYR A 89 -0.93 9.94 12.28
N VAL A 90 -0.13 8.95 12.68
CA VAL A 90 0.44 8.88 14.03
C VAL A 90 1.35 10.08 14.27
N TRP A 91 2.12 10.49 13.27
CA TRP A 91 2.99 11.66 13.36
C TRP A 91 2.20 12.98 13.48
N LYS A 92 1.12 13.13 12.70
CA LYS A 92 0.19 14.27 12.83
C LYS A 92 -0.47 14.32 14.21
N ALA A 93 -0.87 13.17 14.74
CA ALA A 93 -1.43 13.08 16.09
C ALA A 93 -0.39 13.45 17.15
N ALA A 94 0.86 13.01 17.00
CA ALA A 94 1.94 13.37 17.92
C ALA A 94 2.17 14.89 17.97
N TRP A 95 2.09 15.59 16.84
CA TRP A 95 2.17 17.06 16.81
C TRP A 95 1.02 17.79 17.52
N CYS A 96 -0.10 17.11 17.81
CA CYS A 96 -1.15 17.67 18.67
C CYS A 96 -0.80 17.59 20.17
N PHE A 97 0.18 16.75 20.55
CA PHE A 97 0.58 16.53 21.94
C PHE A 97 1.95 17.14 22.29
N TYR A 98 2.78 17.47 21.29
CA TYR A 98 4.17 17.88 21.48
C TYR A 98 4.57 19.04 20.56
N GLU A 99 5.42 19.95 21.06
CA GLU A 99 5.97 21.04 20.25
C GLU A 99 7.03 20.55 19.25
N LYS A 100 7.23 21.32 18.18
CA LYS A 100 8.14 20.97 17.08
C LYS A 100 9.60 20.95 17.58
N GLY A 101 10.20 19.76 17.62
CA GLY A 101 11.61 19.57 18.04
C GLY A 101 11.79 18.75 19.33
N ASP A 102 10.71 18.26 19.94
CA ASP A 102 10.78 17.40 21.11
C ASP A 102 11.16 15.95 20.72
N GLU A 103 12.29 15.45 21.23
CA GLU A 103 12.77 14.07 21.04
C GLU A 103 11.75 13.01 21.51
N ASN A 104 10.78 13.40 22.35
CA ASN A 104 9.73 12.51 22.81
C ASN A 104 8.70 12.17 21.72
N VAL A 105 8.59 12.99 20.65
CA VAL A 105 7.71 12.70 19.49
C VAL A 105 8.13 11.42 18.80
N GLU A 106 9.42 11.24 18.51
CA GLU A 106 9.93 10.05 17.83
C GLU A 106 9.70 8.78 18.64
N LYS A 107 9.94 8.83 19.95
CA LYS A 107 9.71 7.69 20.86
C LYS A 107 8.22 7.36 20.97
N TRP A 108 7.35 8.37 21.01
CA TRP A 108 5.90 8.16 21.07
C TRP A 108 5.36 7.56 19.77
N VAL A 109 5.79 8.08 18.61
CA VAL A 109 5.43 7.52 17.29
C VAL A 109 5.95 6.09 17.17
N ALA A 110 7.21 5.82 17.53
CA ALA A 110 7.79 4.48 17.48
C ALA A 110 7.02 3.49 18.38
N ASN A 111 6.53 3.92 19.54
CA ASN A 111 5.72 3.09 20.41
C ASN A 111 4.35 2.73 19.79
N HIS A 112 3.69 3.68 19.12
CA HIS A 112 2.35 3.51 18.53
C HIS A 112 2.38 2.91 17.12
N ALA A 113 3.53 2.97 16.44
CA ALA A 113 3.78 2.34 15.15
C ALA A 113 4.08 0.84 15.26
N ARG A 114 4.35 0.32 16.48
CA ARG A 114 4.59 -1.11 16.67
C ARG A 114 3.28 -1.88 16.47
N CYS A 115 3.23 -2.70 15.42
CA CYS A 115 2.23 -3.76 15.31
C CYS A 115 2.52 -4.81 16.38
N SER A 116 1.63 -4.94 17.36
CA SER A 116 1.54 -6.05 18.31
C SER A 116 0.74 -7.21 17.73
#